data_AF-A0A965QLL1-F1
#
_entry.id   AF-A0A965QLL1-F1
#
_cell.length_a   1.000
_cell.length_b   1.000
_cell.length_c   1.000
_cell.angle_alpha   90.00
_cell.angle_beta   90.00
_cell.angle_gamma   90.00
#
_symmetry.space_group_name_H-M   'P 1'
#
loop_
_entity.id
_entity.type
_entity.pdbx_description
1 polymer ?
#
loop_
_entity_poly.entity_id
_entity_poly.type
_entity_poly.pdbx_seq_one_letter_code
_entity_poly.pdbx_strand_id
1 'polypeptide(L)'
;MTLAFGPMKPMGLDDPRTGRRPFAAVQLRREKLGDGSFNMVGFQTRLKWPEQKRIFRMLPGLANAEFHRMGSMHRNTYLNAPRLLNREDLSLKFNRNVWLAGQISGVEGYVESAATGLLIGHIVGQSTIQKRDFILPPKDTAIGCLIAHLRDSVPEHYCPMNIHWGL
;
A
#
# COMPACT_ATOMS: atom_id res chain seq x y z
N MET A 1 -16.03 -13.54 -14.39
CA MET A 1 -16.34 -13.49 -12.95
C MET A 1 -15.26 -12.80 -12.09
N THR A 2 -14.21 -12.20 -12.65
CA THR A 2 -13.05 -11.68 -11.90
C THR A 2 -13.38 -10.66 -10.81
N LEU A 3 -14.31 -9.72 -11.06
CA LEU A 3 -14.63 -8.66 -10.09
C LEU A 3 -15.34 -9.17 -8.83
N ALA A 4 -16.17 -10.21 -8.95
CA ALA A 4 -16.89 -10.83 -7.82
C ALA A 4 -15.97 -11.66 -6.89
N PHE A 5 -14.73 -11.93 -7.32
CA PHE A 5 -13.69 -12.51 -6.47
C PHE A 5 -12.70 -11.47 -5.93
N GLY A 6 -12.76 -10.22 -6.43
CA GLY A 6 -11.89 -9.11 -6.04
C GLY A 6 -12.67 -8.00 -5.32
N PRO A 7 -12.72 -6.78 -5.87
CA PRO A 7 -13.29 -5.62 -5.17
C PRO A 7 -14.80 -5.69 -4.96
N MET A 8 -15.50 -6.61 -5.64
CA MET A 8 -16.94 -6.81 -5.47
C MET A 8 -17.31 -8.08 -4.70
N LYS A 9 -16.35 -8.67 -3.97
CA LYS A 9 -16.53 -9.93 -3.25
C LYS A 9 -17.51 -9.77 -2.07
N PRO A 10 -18.61 -10.55 -2.00
CA PRO A 10 -19.64 -10.39 -0.98
C PRO A 10 -19.41 -11.26 0.27
N MET A 11 -18.17 -11.65 0.57
CA MET A 11 -17.90 -12.58 1.67
C MET A 11 -18.20 -11.94 3.02
N GLY A 12 -18.95 -12.65 3.87
CA GLY A 12 -19.38 -12.17 5.19
C GLY A 12 -20.54 -11.17 5.13
N LEU A 13 -21.19 -11.01 3.97
CA LEU A 13 -22.34 -10.13 3.81
C LEU A 13 -23.58 -10.96 3.44
N ASP A 14 -24.67 -10.78 4.18
CA ASP A 14 -26.00 -11.23 3.80
C ASP A 14 -26.85 -10.01 3.43
N ASP A 15 -27.56 -10.08 2.30
CA ASP A 15 -28.46 -8.99 1.91
C ASP A 15 -29.71 -9.04 2.79
N PRO A 16 -29.97 -8.01 3.63
CA PRO A 16 -31.11 -8.02 4.56
C PRO A 16 -32.47 -8.12 3.87
N ARG A 17 -32.56 -7.76 2.58
CA ARG A 17 -33.80 -7.87 1.80
C ARG A 17 -34.14 -9.32 1.43
N THR A 18 -33.14 -10.19 1.37
CA THR A 18 -33.31 -11.57 0.88
C THR A 18 -32.86 -12.63 1.88
N GLY A 19 -32.10 -12.25 2.91
CA GLY A 19 -31.46 -13.15 3.87
C GLY A 19 -30.39 -14.05 3.24
N ARG A 20 -29.92 -13.74 2.03
CA ARG A 20 -28.95 -14.53 1.27
C ARG A 20 -27.75 -13.68 0.89
N ARG A 21 -26.59 -14.33 0.75
CA ARG A 21 -25.39 -13.69 0.20
C ARG A 21 -25.67 -13.13 -1.20
N PRO A 22 -25.44 -11.83 -1.45
CA PRO A 22 -25.63 -11.25 -2.77
C PRO A 22 -24.61 -11.83 -3.76
N PHE A 23 -24.88 -11.71 -5.06
CA PHE A 23 -23.94 -12.14 -6.10
C PHE A 23 -22.62 -11.34 -6.06
N ALA A 24 -22.72 -10.04 -5.80
CA ALA A 24 -21.60 -9.11 -5.69
C ALA A 24 -22.00 -7.91 -4.83
N ALA A 25 -21.04 -7.23 -4.22
CA ALA A 25 -21.29 -6.04 -3.39
C ALA A 25 -20.25 -4.96 -3.67
N VAL A 26 -20.67 -3.71 -3.82
CA VAL A 26 -19.75 -2.56 -3.83
C VAL A 26 -19.74 -1.94 -2.44
N GLN A 27 -18.58 -1.90 -1.82
CA GLN A 27 -18.43 -1.37 -0.47
C GLN A 27 -18.06 0.12 -0.50
N LEU A 28 -18.74 0.90 0.35
CA LEU A 28 -18.44 2.31 0.57
C LEU A 28 -17.83 2.46 1.96
N ARG A 29 -16.66 3.10 2.05
CA ARG A 29 -16.01 3.44 3.31
C ARG A 29 -16.08 4.93 3.55
N ARG A 30 -16.59 5.34 4.70
CA ARG A 30 -16.62 6.75 5.10
C ARG A 30 -15.21 7.31 5.21
N GLU A 31 -14.98 8.51 4.69
CA GLU A 31 -13.66 9.16 4.72
C GLU A 31 -13.37 9.85 6.04
N LYS A 32 -14.27 10.73 6.53
CA LYS A 32 -14.13 11.38 7.84
C LYS A 32 -15.40 11.32 8.65
N LEU A 33 -15.24 11.40 9.97
CA LEU A 33 -16.36 11.72 10.85
C LEU A 33 -16.88 13.13 10.54
N GLY A 34 -18.17 13.25 10.29
CA GLY A 34 -18.86 14.54 10.06
C GLY A 34 -19.01 14.94 8.59
N ASP A 35 -18.13 14.49 7.69
CA ASP A 35 -18.38 14.63 6.25
C ASP A 35 -19.31 13.49 5.78
N GLY A 36 -20.22 13.81 4.85
CA GLY A 36 -21.10 12.85 4.21
C GLY A 36 -20.40 12.12 3.05
N SER A 37 -19.06 12.07 3.05
CA SER A 37 -18.27 11.60 1.93
C SER A 37 -17.81 10.15 2.12
N PHE A 38 -17.82 9.42 1.02
CA PHE A 38 -17.52 7.99 1.00
C PHE A 38 -16.59 7.66 -0.17
N ASN A 39 -15.67 6.73 0.10
CA ASN A 39 -14.82 6.12 -0.90
C ASN A 39 -15.37 4.77 -1.35
N MET A 40 -15.24 4.47 -2.65
CA MET A 40 -15.50 3.14 -3.21
C MET A 40 -14.29 2.23 -2.98
N VAL A 41 -14.46 1.19 -2.17
CA VAL A 41 -13.35 0.30 -1.75
C VAL A 41 -12.94 -0.60 -2.91
N GLY A 42 -11.66 -0.56 -3.29
CA GLY A 42 -11.09 -1.42 -4.33
C GLY A 42 -11.42 -1.01 -5.78
N PHE A 43 -11.97 0.19 -6.00
CA PHE A 43 -12.31 0.72 -7.32
C PHE A 43 -11.23 1.66 -7.88
N GLN A 44 -9.93 1.32 -7.70
CA GLN A 44 -8.87 2.07 -8.38
C GLN A 44 -8.99 1.88 -9.90
N THR A 45 -8.81 2.95 -10.68
CA THR A 45 -9.08 2.88 -12.13
C THR A 45 -8.25 3.87 -12.94
N ARG A 46 -7.99 3.49 -14.20
CA ARG A 46 -7.41 4.35 -15.26
C ARG A 46 -8.46 4.91 -16.23
N LEU A 47 -9.75 4.66 -15.99
CA LEU A 47 -10.82 5.15 -16.85
C LEU A 47 -10.83 6.69 -16.91
N LYS A 48 -11.21 7.24 -18.06
CA LYS A 48 -11.48 8.68 -18.18
C LYS A 48 -12.65 9.07 -17.28
N TRP A 49 -12.62 10.29 -16.74
CA TRP A 49 -13.64 10.74 -15.78
C TRP A 49 -15.09 10.67 -16.29
N PRO A 50 -15.41 10.99 -17.57
CA PRO A 50 -16.77 10.79 -18.08
C PRO A 50 -17.25 9.34 -17.98
N GLU A 51 -16.36 8.38 -18.27
CA GLU A 51 -16.68 6.95 -18.20
C GLU A 51 -16.83 6.47 -16.76
N GLN A 52 -16.00 6.96 -15.85
CA GLN A 52 -16.19 6.67 -14.42
C GLN A 52 -17.56 7.14 -13.94
N LYS A 53 -17.97 8.39 -14.26
CA LYS A 53 -19.30 8.90 -13.90
C LYS A 53 -20.42 8.06 -14.50
N ARG A 54 -20.31 7.71 -15.79
CA ARG A 54 -21.30 6.89 -16.50
C ARG A 54 -21.44 5.51 -15.86
N ILE A 55 -20.33 4.81 -15.64
CA ILE A 55 -20.33 3.43 -15.12
C ILE A 55 -20.75 3.40 -13.65
N PHE A 56 -20.22 4.30 -12.81
CA PHE A 56 -20.52 4.27 -11.37
C PHE A 56 -21.99 4.63 -11.08
N ARG A 57 -22.63 5.46 -11.90
CA ARG A 57 -24.08 5.72 -11.79
C ARG A 57 -24.96 4.54 -12.20
N MET A 58 -24.42 3.53 -12.89
CA MET A 58 -25.14 2.29 -13.16
C MET A 58 -25.20 1.37 -11.93
N LEU A 59 -24.41 1.63 -10.89
CA LEU A 59 -24.41 0.83 -9.67
C LEU A 59 -25.65 1.16 -8.81
N PRO A 60 -26.33 0.13 -8.26
CA PRO A 60 -27.46 0.33 -7.35
C PRO A 60 -27.08 1.24 -6.18
N GLY A 61 -27.91 2.25 -5.91
CA GLY A 61 -27.67 3.25 -4.86
C GLY A 61 -26.79 4.44 -5.27
N LEU A 62 -26.16 4.42 -6.45
CA LEU A 62 -25.25 5.49 -6.91
C LEU A 62 -25.76 6.26 -8.13
N ALA A 63 -27.00 6.03 -8.58
CA ALA A 63 -27.55 6.68 -9.78
C ALA A 63 -27.47 8.21 -9.73
N ASN A 64 -27.72 8.79 -8.55
CA ASN A 64 -27.68 10.23 -8.31
C ASN A 64 -26.42 10.66 -7.52
N ALA A 65 -25.38 9.82 -7.47
CA ALA A 65 -24.18 10.15 -6.72
C ALA A 65 -23.48 11.40 -7.30
N GLU A 66 -23.05 12.26 -6.38
CA GLU A 66 -22.14 13.36 -6.65
C GLU A 66 -20.70 12.92 -6.34
N PHE A 67 -19.84 13.00 -7.35
CA PHE A 67 -18.45 12.57 -7.23
C PHE A 67 -17.56 13.77 -6.92
N HIS A 68 -17.19 13.94 -5.65
CA HIS A 68 -16.25 14.98 -5.21
C HIS A 68 -14.85 14.79 -5.78
N ARG A 69 -14.41 13.53 -5.92
CA ARG A 69 -13.10 13.16 -6.48
C ARG A 69 -13.24 11.94 -7.35
N MET A 70 -12.69 12.01 -8.56
CA MET A 70 -12.66 10.87 -9.48
C MET A 70 -11.43 9.99 -9.20
N GLY A 71 -11.55 8.70 -9.50
CA GLY A 71 -10.45 7.75 -9.39
C GLY A 71 -9.31 8.12 -10.33
N SER A 72 -8.08 7.91 -9.87
CA SER A 72 -6.88 8.02 -10.70
C SER A 72 -5.86 7.02 -10.21
N MET A 73 -5.03 6.52 -11.13
CA MET A 73 -3.85 5.74 -10.75
C MET A 73 -2.65 6.69 -10.74
N HIS A 74 -2.06 6.85 -9.58
CA HIS A 74 -0.89 7.70 -9.41
C HIS A 74 0.37 6.95 -9.82
N ARG A 75 1.31 7.68 -10.41
CA ARG A 75 2.68 7.20 -10.58
C ARG A 75 3.39 7.33 -9.24
N ASN A 76 3.90 6.23 -8.71
CA ASN A 76 4.75 6.26 -7.52
C ASN A 76 6.21 6.45 -7.95
N THR A 77 6.88 7.39 -7.28
CA THR A 77 8.34 7.54 -7.37
C THR A 77 8.98 6.72 -6.27
N TYR A 78 9.90 5.84 -6.64
CA TYR A 78 10.70 5.04 -5.73
C TYR A 78 12.10 4.84 -6.31
N LEU A 79 13.06 4.56 -5.44
CA LEU A 79 14.44 4.28 -5.79
C LEU A 79 14.70 2.78 -5.81
N ASN A 80 15.65 2.34 -6.64
CA ASN A 80 16.05 0.93 -6.71
C ASN A 80 16.88 0.57 -5.48
N ALA A 81 16.21 0.17 -4.39
CA ALA A 81 16.85 -0.06 -3.10
C ALA A 81 17.93 -1.14 -3.12
N PRO A 82 17.74 -2.33 -3.73
CA PRO A 82 18.80 -3.36 -3.77
C PRO A 82 20.08 -2.86 -4.45
N ARG A 83 19.93 -1.96 -5.45
CA ARG A 83 21.05 -1.33 -6.13
C ARG A 83 21.73 -0.25 -5.28
N LEU A 84 20.95 0.54 -4.53
CA LEU A 84 21.41 1.78 -3.90
C LEU A 84 21.72 1.69 -2.40
N LEU A 85 21.16 0.71 -1.68
CA LEU A 85 21.28 0.60 -0.22
C LEU A 85 22.34 -0.43 0.21
N ASN A 86 23.10 -0.11 1.25
CA ASN A 86 24.00 -1.05 1.93
C ASN A 86 23.20 -2.16 2.61
N ARG A 87 23.79 -3.35 2.68
CA ARG A 87 23.10 -4.56 3.14
C ARG A 87 22.98 -4.63 4.67
N GLU A 88 23.91 -3.97 5.35
CA GLU A 88 24.11 -4.04 6.79
C GLU A 88 23.19 -3.04 7.51
N ASP A 89 23.15 -1.80 7.02
CA ASP A 89 22.51 -0.67 7.73
C ASP A 89 21.50 0.12 6.87
N LEU A 90 21.24 -0.31 5.63
CA LEU A 90 20.31 0.33 4.70
C LEU A 90 20.65 1.80 4.36
N SER A 91 21.88 2.25 4.63
CA SER A 91 22.36 3.57 4.18
C SER A 91 22.62 3.56 2.67
N LEU A 92 22.71 4.72 2.02
CA LEU A 92 23.08 4.78 0.60
C LEU A 92 24.54 4.34 0.42
N LYS A 93 24.79 3.45 -0.55
CA LYS A 93 26.14 2.95 -0.88
C LYS A 93 27.14 4.06 -1.19
N PHE A 94 26.67 5.14 -1.84
CA PHE A 94 27.49 6.29 -2.21
C PHE A 94 27.54 7.40 -1.15
N ASN A 95 26.69 7.33 -0.10
CA ASN A 95 26.71 8.27 1.01
C ASN A 95 26.17 7.60 2.28
N ARG A 96 27.09 7.11 3.11
CA ARG A 96 26.78 6.36 4.35
C ARG A 96 26.16 7.22 5.47
N ASN A 97 25.94 8.51 5.24
CA ASN A 97 25.23 9.41 6.17
C ASN A 97 23.77 9.66 5.76
N VAL A 98 23.26 8.96 4.74
CA VAL A 98 21.90 9.12 4.23
C VAL A 98 21.19 7.78 4.21
N TRP A 99 19.98 7.75 4.74
CA TRP A 99 19.07 6.61 4.74
C TRP A 99 17.75 6.99 4.09
N LEU A 100 17.04 5.99 3.57
CA LEU A 100 15.73 6.15 2.95
C LEU A 100 14.70 5.31 3.71
N ALA A 101 13.51 5.88 3.92
CA ALA A 101 12.39 5.20 4.55
C ALA A 101 11.07 5.54 3.86
N GLY A 102 10.07 4.67 3.97
CA GLY A 102 8.78 4.85 3.34
C GLY A 102 8.80 4.66 1.83
N GLN A 103 7.77 5.16 1.15
CA GLN A 103 7.53 4.88 -0.27
C GLN A 103 8.76 5.10 -1.18
N ILE A 104 9.63 6.06 -0.87
CA ILE A 104 10.82 6.35 -1.66
C ILE A 104 11.83 5.19 -1.66
N SER A 105 11.89 4.38 -0.60
CA SER A 105 12.72 3.18 -0.57
C SER A 105 12.09 1.99 -1.31
N GLY A 106 10.82 2.07 -1.70
CA GLY A 106 10.09 1.00 -2.38
C GLY A 106 9.31 0.08 -1.44
N VAL A 107 8.75 0.64 -0.36
CA VAL A 107 7.65 -0.01 0.36
C VAL A 107 6.31 0.59 -0.04
N GLU A 108 5.23 -0.19 0.05
CA GLU A 108 3.88 0.28 -0.25
C GLU A 108 2.96 0.08 0.96
N GLY A 109 2.21 1.12 1.31
CA GLY A 109 1.29 1.11 2.45
C GLY A 109 1.76 1.98 3.62
N TYR A 110 0.79 2.45 4.40
CA TYR A 110 1.05 3.33 5.54
C TYR A 110 1.78 2.60 6.66
N VAL A 111 1.42 1.35 6.92
CA VAL A 111 2.02 0.52 7.97
C VAL A 111 3.47 0.23 7.64
N GLU A 112 3.75 -0.16 6.41
CA GLU A 112 5.08 -0.44 5.89
C GLU A 112 5.96 0.81 5.88
N SER A 113 5.38 1.95 5.50
CA SER A 113 6.09 3.23 5.52
C SER A 113 6.45 3.68 6.94
N ALA A 114 5.52 3.51 7.89
CA ALA A 114 5.76 3.83 9.29
C ALA A 114 6.79 2.87 9.91
N ALA A 115 6.67 1.56 9.63
CA ALA A 115 7.59 0.55 10.14
C ALA A 115 9.02 0.75 9.64
N THR A 116 9.20 1.02 8.35
CA THR A 116 10.52 1.35 7.80
C THR A 116 11.06 2.67 8.36
N GLY A 117 10.23 3.69 8.53
CA GLY A 117 10.62 4.94 9.19
C GLY A 117 11.14 4.74 10.60
N LEU A 118 10.42 3.97 11.42
CA LEU A 118 10.82 3.64 12.79
C LEU A 118 12.13 2.85 12.81
N LEU A 119 12.26 1.82 11.96
CA LEU A 119 13.47 1.01 11.88
C LEU A 119 14.70 1.82 11.48
N ILE A 120 14.58 2.63 10.43
CA ILE A 120 15.67 3.49 9.97
C ILE A 120 16.04 4.50 11.07
N GLY A 121 15.06 5.07 11.78
CA GLY A 121 15.32 5.93 12.93
C GLY A 121 16.15 5.23 14.02
N HIS A 122 15.84 3.97 14.33
CA HIS A 122 16.63 3.17 15.25
C HIS A 122 18.04 2.87 14.75
N ILE A 123 18.20 2.53 13.47
CA ILE A 123 19.51 2.29 12.85
C ILE A 123 20.37 3.55 12.93
N VAL A 124 19.82 4.70 12.54
CA VAL A 124 20.51 5.99 12.59
C VAL A 124 20.90 6.34 14.02
N GLY A 125 19.99 6.19 14.98
CA GLY A 125 20.28 6.44 16.39
C GLY A 125 21.41 5.58 16.93
N GLN A 126 21.42 4.28 16.61
CA GLN A 126 22.48 3.37 17.05
C GLN A 126 23.82 3.67 16.37
N SER A 127 23.82 3.87 15.05
CA SER A 127 25.06 4.08 14.28
C SER A 127 25.69 5.44 14.55
N THR A 128 24.88 6.50 14.66
CA THR A 128 25.40 7.88 14.74
C THR A 128 25.66 8.34 16.18
N ILE A 129 24.75 8.02 17.12
CA ILE A 129 24.83 8.46 18.52
C ILE A 129 25.55 7.42 19.36
N GLN A 130 25.12 6.16 19.29
CA GLN A 130 25.64 5.11 20.18
C GLN A 130 26.92 4.46 19.65
N LYS A 131 27.28 4.71 18.38
CA LYS A 131 28.42 4.08 17.69
C LYS A 131 28.38 2.55 17.78
N ARG A 132 27.19 1.98 17.61
CA ARG A 132 26.94 0.53 17.65
C ARG A 132 26.33 0.05 16.34
N ASP A 133 26.64 -1.18 16.00
CA ASP A 133 26.00 -1.87 14.89
C ASP A 133 24.56 -2.23 15.25
N PHE A 134 23.67 -2.12 14.26
CA PHE A 134 22.27 -2.48 14.39
C PHE A 134 22.03 -3.89 13.83
N ILE A 135 21.33 -4.73 14.59
CA ILE A 135 20.93 -6.07 14.12
C ILE A 135 19.56 -5.95 13.46
N LEU A 136 19.49 -6.22 12.15
CA LEU A 136 18.24 -6.20 11.40
C LEU A 136 17.24 -7.25 11.91
N PRO A 137 15.93 -6.98 11.83
CA PRO A 137 14.91 -7.95 12.21
C PRO A 137 15.04 -9.25 11.42
N PRO A 138 14.78 -10.42 12.03
CA PRO A 138 14.77 -11.71 11.35
C PRO A 138 13.80 -11.74 10.17
N LYS A 139 14.18 -12.40 9.06
CA LYS A 139 13.40 -12.44 7.81
C LYS A 139 12.00 -13.04 7.98
N ASP A 140 11.82 -13.94 8.94
CA ASP A 140 10.53 -14.56 9.29
C ASP A 140 9.57 -13.63 10.06
N THR A 141 9.98 -12.39 10.33
CA THR A 141 9.10 -11.33 10.84
C THR A 141 8.56 -10.46 9.71
N ALA A 142 7.37 -9.88 9.89
CA ALA A 142 6.75 -9.00 8.90
C ALA A 142 7.62 -7.80 8.47
N ILE A 143 8.38 -7.22 9.42
CA ILE A 143 9.32 -6.14 9.10
C ILE A 143 10.58 -6.72 8.46
N GLY A 144 11.10 -7.83 8.95
CA GLY A 144 12.33 -8.43 8.40
C GLY A 144 12.18 -8.92 6.97
N CYS A 145 11.04 -9.51 6.58
CA CYS A 145 10.80 -9.87 5.17
C CYS A 145 10.71 -8.63 4.27
N LEU A 146 10.06 -7.56 4.75
CA LEU A 146 10.00 -6.28 4.04
C LEU A 146 11.40 -5.69 3.82
N ILE A 147 12.26 -5.71 4.83
CA ILE A 147 13.65 -5.25 4.71
C ILE A 147 14.49 -6.18 3.81
N ALA A 148 14.28 -7.49 3.89
CA ALA A 148 14.91 -8.43 2.99
C ALA A 148 14.53 -8.13 1.54
N HIS A 149 13.29 -7.75 1.24
CA HIS A 149 12.88 -7.29 -0.10
C HIS A 149 13.64 -6.03 -0.54
N LEU A 150 13.81 -5.04 0.35
CA LEU A 150 14.57 -3.82 0.02
C LEU A 150 16.05 -4.12 -0.31
N ARG A 151 16.61 -5.18 0.28
CA ARG A 151 18.05 -5.48 0.25
C ARG A 151 18.44 -6.54 -0.77
N ASP A 152 17.64 -7.60 -0.85
CA ASP A 152 18.01 -8.88 -1.45
C ASP A 152 17.24 -9.16 -2.76
N SER A 153 16.26 -8.32 -3.11
CA SER A 153 15.53 -8.44 -4.37
C SER A 153 16.41 -8.18 -5.59
N VAL A 154 16.08 -8.85 -6.70
CA VAL A 154 16.76 -8.68 -7.99
C VAL A 154 16.53 -7.24 -8.49
N PRO A 155 17.57 -6.40 -8.62
CA PRO A 155 17.42 -4.98 -8.95
C PRO A 155 16.61 -4.72 -10.22
N GLU A 156 16.73 -5.57 -11.23
CA GLU A 156 16.07 -5.44 -12.54
C GLU A 156 14.55 -5.62 -12.46
N HIS A 157 14.06 -6.33 -11.43
CA HIS A 157 12.65 -6.62 -11.21
C HIS A 157 12.10 -5.95 -9.95
N TYR A 158 12.86 -5.00 -9.39
CA TYR A 158 12.49 -4.35 -8.16
C TYR A 158 11.27 -3.42 -8.33
N CYS A 159 10.22 -3.71 -7.56
CA CYS A 159 9.03 -2.88 -7.45
C CYS A 159 8.66 -2.66 -5.97
N PRO A 160 7.88 -1.60 -5.67
CA PRO A 160 7.36 -1.40 -4.33
C PRO A 160 6.53 -2.59 -3.86
N MET A 161 6.64 -2.93 -2.58
CA MET A 161 5.95 -4.08 -2.01
C MET A 161 5.35 -3.74 -0.64
N ASN A 162 4.18 -4.29 -0.37
CA ASN A 162 3.55 -4.28 0.94
C ASN A 162 3.78 -5.62 1.66
N ILE A 163 3.46 -5.71 2.95
CA ILE A 163 3.61 -6.97 3.68
C ILE A 163 2.55 -7.97 3.21
N HIS A 164 2.99 -9.16 2.80
CA HIS A 164 2.12 -10.29 2.50
C HIS A 164 2.83 -11.62 2.80
N TRP A 165 2.07 -12.71 2.90
CA TRP A 165 2.58 -14.05 3.28
C TRP A 165 3.56 -14.70 2.29
N GLY A 166 3.84 -14.06 1.15
CA GLY A 166 4.72 -14.59 0.11
C GLY A 166 6.07 -13.87 0.02
N LEU A 167 6.31 -12.91 0.92
CA LEU A 167 7.53 -12.12 1.03
C LEU A 167 8.53 -12.82 1.96
#